data_AF-V4AXL6-F1
#
_entry.id   AF-V4AXL6-F1
#
_cell.length_a   1.000
_cell.length_b   1.000
_cell.length_c   1.000
_cell.angle_alpha   90.00
_cell.angle_beta   90.00
_cell.angle_gamma   90.00
#
_symmetry.space_group_name_H-M   'P 1'
#
loop_
_entity.id
_entity.type
_entity.pdbx_description
1 polymer ?
#
loop_
_entity_poly.entity_id
_entity_poly.type
_entity_poly.pdbx_seq_one_letter_code
_entity_poly.pdbx_strand_id
1 'polypeptide(L)' 'ECVVVGHPRPTVEWYKDEIKLDISERFITEYHQDGRCTLTIQNITVDEEAKYLCQAQNDAGVAKSWIEIFVES' A
#
# COMPACT_ATOMS: atom_id res chain seq x y z
N GLU A 1 -2.52 -5.94 4.90
CA GLU A 1 -1.85 -5.23 6.01
C GLU A 1 -0.34 -5.45 5.91
N CYS A 2 0.46 -4.46 6.30
CA CYS A 2 1.91 -4.54 6.42
C CYS A 2 2.39 -3.89 7.74
N VAL A 3 3.61 -4.20 8.18
CA VAL A 3 4.27 -3.53 9.31
C VAL A 3 5.56 -2.91 8.81
N VAL A 4 5.71 -1.60 8.99
CA VAL A 4 6.89 -0.83 8.60
C VAL A 4 7.67 -0.43 9.83
N VAL A 5 8.98 -0.68 9.78
CA VAL A 5 9.94 -0.24 10.79
C VAL A 5 11.03 0.60 10.13
N GLY A 6 11.46 1.67 10.78
CA GLY A 6 12.53 2.54 10.27
C GLY A 6 12.74 3.81 11.10
N HIS A 7 13.99 4.30 11.11
CA HIS A 7 14.38 5.56 11.75
C HIS A 7 15.22 6.40 10.78
N PRO A 8 14.84 7.66 10.48
CA PRO A 8 13.61 8.36 10.88
C PRO A 8 12.33 7.60 10.44
N ARG A 9 11.18 7.88 11.07
CA ARG A 9 9.91 7.20 10.73
C ARG A 9 9.64 7.35 9.23
N PRO A 10 9.55 6.25 8.45
CA PRO A 10 9.40 6.34 7.00
C PRO A 10 8.00 6.80 6.61
N THR A 11 7.89 7.42 5.45
CA THR A 11 6.63 7.61 4.74
C THR A 11 6.22 6.31 4.06
N VAL A 12 4.92 6.12 3.85
CA VAL A 12 4.36 4.93 3.19
C VAL A 12 3.51 5.38 2.00
N GLU A 13 3.79 4.81 0.83
CA GLU A 13 3.03 5.01 -0.41
C GLU A 13 2.58 3.67 -1.00
N TRP A 14 1.42 3.68 -1.66
CA TRP A 14 0.84 2.51 -2.29
C TRP A 14 0.77 2.68 -3.81
N TYR A 15 0.93 1.58 -4.54
CA TYR A 15 0.88 1.54 -6.00
C TYR A 15 0.05 0.35 -6.46
N LYS A 16 -0.61 0.50 -7.62
CA LYS A 16 -1.28 -0.56 -8.38
C LYS A 16 -0.63 -0.63 -9.76
N ASP A 17 -0.05 -1.78 -10.10
CA ASP A 17 0.72 -1.99 -11.35
C ASP A 17 1.74 -0.87 -11.61
N GLU A 18 2.53 -0.55 -10.57
CA GLU A 18 3.58 0.48 -10.58
C GLU A 18 3.07 1.94 -10.67
N ILE A 19 1.76 2.16 -10.80
CA ILE A 19 1.13 3.48 -10.78
C ILE A 19 0.77 3.83 -9.34
N LYS A 20 1.20 5.00 -8.88
CA LYS A 20 0.89 5.50 -7.53
C LYS A 20 -0.62 5.62 -7.35
N LEU A 21 -1.14 5.08 -6.25
CA LEU A 21 -2.56 5.19 -5.92
C LEU A 21 -2.86 6.56 -5.32
N ASP A 22 -3.90 7.19 -5.86
CA ASP A 22 -4.50 8.38 -5.27
C ASP A 22 -5.52 7.98 -4.20
N ILE A 23 -5.37 8.54 -3.00
CA ILE A 23 -6.27 8.30 -1.88
C ILE A 23 -7.65 8.87 -2.22
N SER A 24 -8.69 8.08 -2.01
CA SER A 24 -10.09 8.42 -2.32
C SER A 24 -11.05 7.67 -1.42
N GLU A 25 -12.36 7.86 -1.59
CA GLU A 25 -13.38 7.04 -0.90
C GLU A 25 -13.24 5.55 -1.24
N ARG A 26 -12.71 5.22 -2.43
CA ARG A 26 -12.46 3.83 -2.86
C ARG A 26 -11.16 3.26 -2.28
N PHE A 27 -10.09 4.06 -2.25
CA PHE A 27 -8.76 3.66 -1.80
C PHE A 27 -8.39 4.39 -0.51
N ILE A 28 -8.61 3.73 0.62
CA ILE A 28 -8.38 4.28 1.95
C ILE A 28 -7.08 3.71 2.50
N THR A 29 -6.20 4.58 3.00
CA THR A 29 -4.93 4.16 3.61
C THR A 29 -4.82 4.65 5.03
N GLU A 30 -4.25 3.82 5.90
CA GLU A 30 -3.92 4.20 7.28
C GLU A 30 -2.47 3.84 7.58
N TYR A 31 -1.81 4.68 8.38
CA TYR A 31 -0.46 4.42 8.86
C TYR A 31 -0.32 4.79 10.34
N HIS A 32 -0.43 3.76 11.17
CA HIS A 32 -0.50 3.85 12.62
C HIS A 32 0.89 4.08 13.25
N GLN A 33 0.91 4.53 14.50
CA GLN A 33 2.15 4.82 15.22
C GLN A 33 2.97 3.56 15.54
N ASP A 34 2.32 2.40 15.65
CA ASP A 34 2.95 1.09 15.84
C ASP A 34 3.63 0.55 14.55
N GLY A 35 3.58 1.30 13.45
CA GLY A 35 4.16 0.93 12.17
C GLY A 35 3.20 0.17 11.25
N ARG A 36 1.99 -0.15 11.70
CA ARG A 36 0.99 -0.85 10.88
C ARG A 36 0.48 0.03 9.75
N CYS A 37 0.51 -0.51 8.54
CA CYS A 37 -0.01 0.10 7.32
C CYS A 37 -1.12 -0.74 6.71
N THR A 38 -2.20 -0.07 6.30
CA THR A 38 -3.35 -0.69 5.64
C THR A 38 -3.67 0.03 4.34
N LEU A 39 -4.09 -0.75 3.35
CA LEU A 39 -4.78 -0.30 2.14
C LEU A 39 -6.11 -1.04 2.11
N THR A 40 -7.20 -0.28 2.18
CA THR A 40 -8.57 -0.79 2.07
C THR A 40 -9.13 -0.36 0.74
N ILE A 41 -9.58 -1.33 -0.06
CA ILE A 41 -10.17 -1.11 -1.38
C ILE A 41 -11.66 -1.42 -1.28
N GLN A 42 -12.50 -0.41 -1.50
CA GLN A 42 -13.96 -0.56 -1.50
C GLN A 42 -14.48 -0.92 -2.90
N ASN A 43 -15.60 -1.64 -2.95
CA ASN A 43 -16.29 -2.01 -4.19
C ASN A 43 -15.37 -2.71 -5.21
N ILE A 44 -14.79 -3.85 -4.81
CA ILE A 44 -13.90 -4.66 -5.67
C ILE A 44 -14.62 -5.04 -6.97
N THR A 45 -13.98 -4.72 -8.09
CA THR A 45 -14.32 -5.23 -9.43
C THR A 45 -13.17 -6.06 -10.00
N VAL A 46 -13.38 -6.71 -11.15
CA VAL A 46 -12.31 -7.41 -11.88
C VAL A 46 -11.12 -6.50 -12.24
N ASP A 47 -11.34 -5.19 -12.31
CA ASP A 47 -10.27 -4.23 -12.56
C ASP A 47 -9.27 -4.18 -11.39
N GLU A 48 -9.63 -4.67 -10.20
CA GLU A 48 -8.75 -4.67 -9.04
C GLU A 48 -7.75 -5.82 -9.03
N GLU A 49 -7.89 -6.80 -9.94
CA GLU A 49 -6.87 -7.79 -10.20
C GLU A 49 -5.62 -7.09 -10.72
N ALA A 50 -4.62 -7.00 -9.84
CA ALA A 50 -3.41 -6.21 -10.07
C ALA A 50 -2.35 -6.55 -9.03
N LYS A 51 -1.11 -6.10 -9.30
CA LYS A 51 -0.03 -6.13 -8.32
C LYS A 51 -0.03 -4.85 -7.52
N TYR A 52 -0.29 -4.97 -6.22
CA TYR A 52 -0.21 -3.87 -5.27
C TYR A 52 1.15 -3.84 -4.59
N LEU A 53 1.73 -2.66 -4.45
CA LEU A 53 3.03 -2.42 -3.82
C LEU A 53 2.85 -1.44 -2.67
N CYS A 54 3.36 -1.80 -1.50
CA CYS A 54 3.63 -0.91 -0.39
C CYS A 54 5.12 -0.50 -0.45
N GLN A 55 5.40 0.79 -0.53
CA GLN A 55 6.75 1.36 -0.48
C GLN A 55 6.91 2.20 0.78
N ALA A 56 7.91 1.86 1.59
CA ALA A 56 8.32 2.65 2.75
C ALA A 56 9.64 3.37 2.45
N GLN A 57 9.73 4.68 2.73
CA GLN A 57 10.92 5.49 2.44
C GLN A 57 11.28 6.46 3.56
N ASN A 58 12.57 6.56 3.86
CA ASN A 58 13.17 7.62 4.67
C ASN A 58 14.57 7.97 4.15
N ASP A 59 15.28 8.86 4.85
CA ASP A 59 16.63 9.28 4.47
C ASP A 59 17.68 8.14 4.48
N ALA A 60 17.39 7.03 5.16
CA ALA A 60 18.27 5.87 5.21
C ALA A 60 18.05 4.90 4.04
N GLY A 61 16.89 4.96 3.36
CA GLY A 61 16.63 4.13 2.18
C GLY A 61 15.15 3.86 1.90
N VAL A 62 14.92 2.80 1.11
CA VAL A 62 13.61 2.38 0.62
C VAL A 62 13.42 0.88 0.84
N ALA A 63 12.26 0.50 1.37
CA ALA A 63 11.81 -0.88 1.48
C ALA A 63 10.49 -1.08 0.69
N LYS A 64 10.31 -2.27 0.11
CA LYS A 64 9.19 -2.60 -0.78
C LYS A 64 8.59 -3.96 -0.42
N SER A 65 7.27 -4.05 -0.43
CA SER A 65 6.53 -5.31 -0.28
C SER A 65 5.36 -5.32 -1.24
N TRP A 66 5.14 -6.42 -1.96
CA TRP A 66 4.08 -6.54 -2.95
C TRP A 66 3.15 -7.70 -2.65
N ILE A 67 1.91 -7.57 -3.13
CA ILE A 67 0.90 -8.61 -3.14
C ILE A 67 0.19 -8.57 -4.49
N GLU A 68 -0.14 -9.74 -5.02
CA GLU A 68 -0.96 -9.88 -6.22
C GLU A 68 -2.37 -10.29 -5.77
N ILE A 69 -3.36 -9.53 -6.23
CA ILE A 69 -4.78 -9.81 -5.96
C ILE A 69 -5.35 -10.45 -7.21
N PHE A 70 -6.09 -11.54 -7.03
CA PHE A 70 -6.87 -12.20 -8.08
C PHE A 70 -8.35 -12.09 -7.72
N VAL A 71 -9.20 -11.76 -8.69
CA VAL A 71 -10.65 -11.60 -8.48
C VAL A 71 -11.39 -12.63 -9.32
N GLU A 72 -11.99 -13.63 -8.68
CA GLU A 72 -12.84 -14.60 -9.37
C GLU A 72 -14.22 -13.99 -9.67
N SER A 73 -14.69 -14.19 -10.89
CA SER A 73 -15.98 -13.71 -11.41
C SER A 73 -17.16 -14.60 -11.05
#